data_AF-A0A0F9JDT4-F1
#
_entry.id   AF-A0A0F9JDT4-F1
#
_cell.length_a   1.000
_cell.length_b   1.000
_cell.length_c   1.000
_cell.angle_alpha   90.00
_cell.angle_beta   90.00
_cell.angle_gamma   90.00
#
_symmetry.space_group_name_H-M   'P 1'
#
loop_
_entity.id
_entity.type
_entity.pdbx_description
1 polymer ?
#
loop_
_entity_poly.entity_id
_entity_poly.type
_entity_poly.pdbx_seq_one_letter_code
_entity_poly.pdbx_strand_id
1 'polypeptide(L)'
;MNKQVKSCKDCGIELLARIHGQQFCQNCARNRERVAQKKINDKIRDAWHTYKIGLGCILCGYHKNSAALEFHHMEGKDHEVDASDWYFNNSKAKELEKCVLLCRNCHAEQHFLELNKQVEEEE
;
A
#
# COMPACT_ATOMS: atom_id res chain seq x y z
N MET A 1 18.94 -47.97 5.18
CA MET A 1 17.89 -47.03 5.67
C MET A 1 17.15 -46.48 4.45
N ASN A 2 15.89 -46.89 4.24
CA ASN A 2 15.06 -46.38 3.14
C ASN A 2 14.76 -44.90 3.38
N LYS A 3 15.36 -44.00 2.59
CA LYS A 3 14.94 -42.59 2.57
C LYS A 3 13.53 -42.57 1.97
N GLN A 4 12.50 -42.25 2.78
CA GLN A 4 11.15 -42.04 2.27
C GLN A 4 11.16 -40.80 1.37
N VAL A 5 11.27 -41.01 0.06
CA VAL A 5 11.09 -39.95 -0.94
C VAL A 5 9.62 -39.55 -0.94
N LYS A 6 9.34 -38.26 -0.79
CA LYS A 6 7.99 -37.68 -0.90
C LYS A 6 7.94 -36.80 -2.14
N SER A 7 6.77 -36.66 -2.77
CA SER A 7 6.59 -35.72 -3.88
C SER A 7 5.90 -34.44 -3.42
N CYS A 8 6.23 -33.31 -4.07
CA CYS A 8 5.50 -32.06 -3.93
C CYS A 8 4.06 -32.24 -4.39
N LYS A 9 3.07 -31.83 -3.58
CA LYS A 9 1.65 -31.94 -3.93
C LYS A 9 1.21 -31.07 -5.13
N ASP A 10 2.00 -30.07 -5.51
CA ASP A 10 1.66 -29.15 -6.61
C ASP A 10 2.34 -29.51 -7.93
N CYS A 11 3.64 -29.82 -7.90
CA CYS A 11 4.43 -30.02 -9.11
C CYS A 11 5.04 -31.43 -9.24
N GLY A 12 4.79 -32.31 -8.26
CA GLY A 12 5.25 -33.70 -8.29
C GLY A 12 6.75 -33.92 -8.06
N ILE A 13 7.57 -32.86 -7.97
CA ILE A 13 9.01 -33.01 -7.78
C ILE A 13 9.34 -33.80 -6.50
N GLU A 14 10.34 -34.68 -6.59
CA GLU A 14 10.82 -35.42 -5.43
C GLU A 14 11.47 -34.49 -4.41
N LEU A 15 10.99 -34.57 -3.18
CA LEU A 15 11.47 -33.86 -2.02
C LEU A 15 12.43 -34.78 -1.26
N LEU A 16 13.68 -34.33 -1.12
CA LEU A 16 14.63 -34.98 -0.23
C LEU A 16 14.07 -34.93 1.19
N ALA A 17 13.96 -36.10 1.83
CA ALA A 17 13.30 -36.38 3.09
C ALA A 17 13.92 -35.70 4.33
N ARG A 18 14.37 -34.44 4.25
CA ARG A 18 15.04 -33.71 5.33
C ARG A 18 14.08 -33.10 6.35
N ILE A 19 12.77 -33.03 6.06
CA ILE A 19 11.82 -32.33 6.93
C ILE A 19 10.51 -33.13 7.07
N HIS A 20 10.23 -33.61 8.29
CA HIS A 20 8.91 -34.16 8.63
C HIS A 20 7.84 -33.08 8.41
N GLY A 21 6.79 -33.39 7.64
CA GLY A 21 5.65 -32.49 7.41
C GLY A 21 5.73 -31.62 6.14
N GLN A 22 6.83 -31.63 5.37
CA GLN A 22 6.91 -30.87 4.13
C GLN A 22 5.99 -31.44 3.04
N GLN A 23 5.03 -30.63 2.57
CA GLN A 23 4.04 -31.01 1.54
C GLN A 23 4.33 -30.42 0.15
N PHE A 24 5.15 -29.37 0.08
CA PHE A 24 5.44 -28.62 -1.14
C PHE A 24 6.95 -28.37 -1.29
N CYS A 25 7.43 -28.29 -2.53
CA CYS A 25 8.78 -27.79 -2.78
C CYS A 25 8.86 -26.28 -2.45
N GLN A 26 10.07 -25.75 -2.25
CA GLN A 26 10.26 -24.35 -1.89
C GLN A 26 9.62 -23.38 -2.90
N ASN A 27 9.67 -23.70 -4.19
CA ASN A 27 9.06 -22.88 -5.23
C ASN A 27 7.53 -22.86 -5.14
N CYS A 28 6.89 -24.03 -4.99
CA CYS A 28 5.44 -24.12 -4.87
C CYS A 28 4.94 -23.50 -3.56
N ALA A 29 5.65 -23.70 -2.44
CA ALA A 29 5.34 -23.06 -1.17
C ALA A 29 5.39 -21.52 -1.28
N ARG A 30 6.49 -20.98 -1.82
CA ARG A 30 6.66 -19.54 -2.06
C ARG A 30 5.63 -18.98 -3.06
N ASN A 31 5.27 -19.74 -4.08
CA ASN A 31 4.23 -19.31 -5.02
C ASN A 31 2.86 -19.22 -4.34
N ARG A 32 2.51 -20.20 -3.48
CA ARG A 32 1.28 -20.15 -2.68
C ARG A 32 1.25 -18.95 -1.75
N GLU A 33 2.35 -18.68 -1.05
CA GLU A 33 2.51 -17.50 -0.20
C GLU A 33 2.33 -16.21 -1.01
N ARG A 34 3.02 -16.08 -2.16
CA ARG A 34 2.87 -14.91 -3.05
C ARG A 34 1.43 -14.71 -3.53
N VAL A 35 0.74 -15.78 -3.90
CA VAL A 35 -0.67 -15.71 -4.34
C VAL A 35 -1.58 -15.31 -3.18
N ALA A 36 -1.36 -15.84 -1.97
CA ALA A 36 -2.10 -15.46 -0.78
C ALA A 36 -1.85 -13.97 -0.43
N GLN A 37 -0.59 -13.53 -0.44
CA GLN A 37 -0.21 -12.15 -0.17
C GLN A 37 -0.79 -11.18 -1.20
N LYS A 38 -0.78 -11.55 -2.50
CA LYS A 38 -1.42 -10.75 -3.55
C LYS A 38 -2.90 -10.53 -3.26
N LYS A 39 -3.64 -11.57 -2.84
CA LYS A 39 -5.06 -11.44 -2.48
C LYS A 39 -5.29 -10.49 -1.31
N ILE A 40 -4.40 -10.48 -0.32
CA ILE A 40 -4.46 -9.55 0.81
C ILE A 40 -4.18 -8.12 0.33
N ASN A 41 -3.11 -7.93 -0.44
CA ASN A 41 -2.71 -6.62 -0.96
C ASN A 41 -3.78 -6.01 -1.88
N ASP A 42 -4.43 -6.83 -2.72
CA ASP A 42 -5.52 -6.37 -3.60
C ASP A 42 -6.71 -5.88 -2.77
N LYS A 43 -7.10 -6.58 -1.69
CA LYS A 43 -8.15 -6.11 -0.77
C LYS A 43 -7.81 -4.79 -0.08
N ILE A 44 -6.57 -4.64 0.37
CA ILE A 44 -6.10 -3.41 1.03
C ILE A 44 -6.12 -2.25 0.04
N ARG A 45 -5.67 -2.50 -1.20
CA ARG A 45 -5.71 -1.51 -2.28
C ARG A 45 -7.14 -1.07 -2.59
N ASP A 46 -8.09 -2.01 -2.69
CA ASP A 46 -9.49 -1.71 -2.96
C ASP A 46 -10.12 -0.87 -1.83
N ALA A 47 -9.82 -1.20 -0.58
CA ALA A 47 -10.25 -0.44 0.59
C ALA A 47 -9.67 0.99 0.57
N TRP A 48 -8.39 1.13 0.24
CA TRP A 48 -7.73 2.43 0.10
C TRP A 48 -8.33 3.29 -1.01
N HIS A 49 -8.63 2.69 -2.17
CA HIS A 49 -9.31 3.39 -3.26
C HIS A 49 -10.69 3.88 -2.86
N THR A 50 -11.46 3.03 -2.18
CA THR A 50 -12.80 3.36 -1.68
C THR A 50 -12.73 4.49 -0.66
N TYR A 51 -11.77 4.43 0.27
CA TYR A 51 -11.53 5.46 1.27
C TYR A 51 -11.24 6.82 0.62
N LYS A 52 -10.29 6.89 -0.33
CA LYS A 52 -9.95 8.15 -1.02
C LYS A 52 -11.12 8.71 -1.82
N ILE A 53 -11.85 7.85 -2.54
CA ILE A 53 -13.04 8.26 -3.30
C ILE A 53 -14.14 8.78 -2.36
N GLY A 54 -14.35 8.13 -1.21
CA GLY A 54 -15.36 8.57 -0.23
C GLY A 54 -15.07 9.94 0.37
N LEU A 55 -13.78 10.28 0.56
CA LEU A 55 -13.35 11.60 1.01
C LEU A 55 -13.46 12.66 -0.10
N GLY A 56 -12.96 12.33 -1.30
CA GLY A 56 -12.85 13.29 -2.39
C GLY A 56 -11.87 14.44 -2.12
N CYS A 57 -11.66 15.27 -3.14
CA CYS A 57 -10.86 16.49 -2.98
C CYS A 57 -11.60 17.49 -2.10
N ILE A 58 -10.97 17.96 -1.03
CA ILE A 58 -11.61 18.92 -0.11
C ILE A 58 -11.84 20.31 -0.75
N LEU A 59 -11.07 20.67 -1.80
CA LEU A 59 -11.19 21.98 -2.45
C LEU A 59 -12.22 22.00 -3.59
N CYS A 60 -12.19 21.01 -4.48
CA CYS A 60 -13.06 21.00 -5.67
C CYS A 60 -14.09 19.85 -5.71
N GLY A 61 -14.09 18.97 -4.71
CA GLY A 61 -15.02 17.84 -4.62
C GLY A 61 -14.74 16.70 -5.59
N TYR A 62 -13.65 16.71 -6.37
CA TYR A 62 -13.31 15.62 -7.28
C TYR A 62 -13.22 14.28 -6.54
N HIS A 63 -13.94 13.27 -7.00
CA HIS A 63 -14.03 11.96 -6.32
C HIS A 63 -14.21 10.79 -7.28
N LYS A 64 -13.91 10.99 -8.58
CA LYS A 64 -14.19 10.00 -9.63
C LYS A 64 -13.11 8.93 -9.79
N ASN A 65 -11.86 9.25 -9.46
CA ASN A 65 -10.73 8.33 -9.57
C ASN A 65 -9.74 8.53 -8.42
N SER A 66 -9.54 7.50 -7.62
CA SER A 66 -8.60 7.51 -6.50
C SER A 66 -7.14 7.81 -6.92
N ALA A 67 -6.74 7.47 -8.14
CA ALA A 67 -5.38 7.71 -8.63
C ALA A 67 -5.08 9.20 -8.91
N ALA A 68 -6.14 10.01 -9.03
CA ALA A 68 -6.02 11.46 -9.18
C ALA A 68 -6.18 12.20 -7.84
N LEU A 69 -6.32 11.49 -6.72
CA LEU A 69 -6.38 12.04 -5.37
C LEU A 69 -5.04 11.80 -4.67
N GLU A 70 -4.52 12.78 -3.95
CA GLU A 70 -3.23 12.74 -3.24
C GLU A 70 -3.38 13.42 -1.88
N PHE A 71 -2.69 12.89 -0.86
CA PHE A 71 -2.66 13.50 0.45
C PHE A 71 -1.63 14.62 0.43
N HIS A 72 -2.12 15.83 0.66
CA HIS A 72 -1.32 17.04 0.80
C HIS A 72 -0.99 17.26 2.27
N HIS A 73 0.28 17.53 2.56
CA HIS A 73 0.78 17.74 3.91
C HIS A 73 0.76 19.23 4.23
N MET A 74 -0.02 19.63 5.23
CA MET A 74 -0.22 21.06 5.54
C MET A 74 0.95 21.69 6.30
N GLU A 75 1.77 20.93 7.04
CA GLU A 75 3.04 21.37 7.66
C GLU A 75 3.74 20.21 8.41
N GLY A 76 5.08 20.16 8.37
CA GLY A 76 5.88 19.38 9.32
C GLY A 76 5.89 17.85 9.16
N LYS A 77 5.53 17.31 7.99
CA LYS A 77 5.59 15.87 7.71
C LYS A 77 6.37 15.58 6.43
N ASP A 78 7.35 14.69 6.54
CA ASP A 78 8.27 14.32 5.45
C ASP A 78 7.97 12.92 4.85
N HIS A 79 6.81 12.35 5.19
CA HIS A 79 6.49 10.95 4.90
C HIS A 79 5.07 10.79 4.32
N GLU A 80 5.01 10.26 3.10
CA GLU A 80 3.78 9.82 2.45
C GLU A 80 3.23 8.54 3.09
N VAL A 81 1.94 8.51 3.41
CA VAL A 81 1.25 7.30 3.89
C VAL A 81 0.69 6.54 2.68
N ASP A 82 1.15 5.30 2.49
CA ASP A 82 0.61 4.40 1.48
C ASP A 82 -0.53 3.52 2.02
N ALA A 83 -1.13 2.71 1.15
CA ALA A 83 -2.23 1.82 1.51
C ALA A 83 -1.85 0.77 2.57
N SER A 84 -0.60 0.31 2.58
CA SER A 84 -0.11 -0.68 3.54
C SER A 84 0.11 -0.04 4.91
N ASP A 85 0.73 1.14 4.94
CA ASP A 85 0.92 1.94 6.14
C ASP A 85 -0.42 2.29 6.79
N TRP A 86 -1.40 2.72 5.99
CA TRP A 86 -2.75 3.00 6.47
C TRP A 86 -3.44 1.77 7.07
N TYR A 87 -3.26 0.59 6.48
CA TYR A 87 -3.99 -0.61 6.90
C TYR A 87 -3.35 -1.34 8.09
N PHE A 88 -2.02 -1.41 8.14
CA PHE A 88 -1.31 -2.21 9.16
C PHE A 88 -0.70 -1.37 10.29
N ASN A 89 -0.53 -0.06 10.09
CA ASN A 89 0.17 0.78 11.05
C ASN A 89 -0.71 1.92 11.55
N ASN A 90 -1.34 1.69 12.71
CA ASN A 90 -2.22 2.68 13.34
C ASN A 90 -1.53 4.02 13.63
N SER A 91 -0.22 4.06 13.94
CA SER A 91 0.44 5.34 14.19
C SER A 91 0.59 6.15 12.91
N LYS A 92 0.97 5.51 11.80
CA LYS A 92 1.02 6.16 10.47
C LYS A 92 -0.36 6.51 9.94
N ALA A 93 -1.38 5.69 10.21
CA ALA A 93 -2.76 6.00 9.85
C ALA A 93 -3.24 7.29 10.53
N LYS A 94 -2.88 7.53 11.80
CA LYS A 94 -3.19 8.79 12.50
C LYS A 94 -2.50 10.01 11.88
N GLU A 95 -1.38 9.85 11.20
CA GLU A 95 -0.72 10.98 10.55
C GLU A 95 -1.51 11.50 9.35
N LEU A 96 -2.44 10.71 8.79
CA LEU A 96 -3.39 11.21 7.80
C LEU A 96 -4.30 12.31 8.37
N GLU A 97 -4.49 12.39 9.69
CA GLU A 97 -5.24 13.48 10.34
C GLU A 97 -4.55 14.84 10.16
N LYS A 98 -3.25 14.85 9.84
CA LYS A 98 -2.47 16.06 9.53
C LYS A 98 -2.47 16.41 8.03
N CYS A 99 -3.10 15.57 7.22
CA CYS A 99 -3.10 15.69 5.77
C CYS A 99 -4.51 16.06 5.28
N VAL A 100 -4.59 16.72 4.14
CA VAL A 100 -5.85 16.94 3.43
C VAL A 100 -5.82 16.20 2.09
N LEU A 101 -6.95 15.64 1.67
CA LEU A 101 -7.02 14.96 0.39
C LEU A 101 -7.35 15.96 -0.72
N LEU A 102 -6.47 16.08 -1.71
CA LEU A 102 -6.62 16.97 -2.86
C LEU A 102 -6.60 16.18 -4.16
N CYS A 103 -7.23 16.71 -5.20
CA CYS A 103 -6.98 16.19 -6.55
C CYS A 103 -5.64 16.73 -7.05
N ARG A 104 -5.03 16.04 -8.02
CA ARG A 104 -3.70 16.39 -8.55
C ARG A 104 -3.56 17.86 -8.98
N ASN A 105 -4.62 18.46 -9.52
CA ASN A 105 -4.62 19.87 -9.93
C ASN A 105 -4.62 20.80 -8.72
N CYS A 106 -5.59 20.63 -7.81
CA CYS A 106 -5.66 21.42 -6.58
C CYS A 106 -4.42 21.22 -5.68
N HIS A 107 -3.83 20.03 -5.71
CA HIS A 107 -2.58 19.72 -5.02
C HIS A 107 -1.42 20.55 -5.56
N ALA A 108 -1.26 20.60 -6.88
CA ALA A 108 -0.24 21.42 -7.53
C ALA A 108 -0.45 22.93 -7.28
N GLU A 109 -1.69 23.39 -7.30
CA GLU A 109 -2.03 24.79 -6.96
C GLU A 109 -1.65 25.14 -5.52
N GLN A 110 -1.91 24.25 -4.55
CA GLN A 110 -1.52 24.49 -3.16
C GLN A 110 -0.01 24.59 -3.00
N HIS A 111 0.76 23.65 -3.58
CA HIS A 111 2.22 23.75 -3.55
C HIS A 111 2.75 25.04 -4.18
N PHE A 112 2.15 25.52 -5.26
CA PHE A 112 2.52 26.81 -5.85
C PHE A 112 2.28 27.97 -4.87
N LEU A 113 1.15 27.98 -4.16
CA LEU A 113 0.83 29.01 -3.17
C LEU A 113 1.76 28.96 -1.95
N GLU A 114 2.09 27.76 -1.46
CA GLU A 114 3.03 27.57 -0.35
C GLU A 114 4.42 28.12 -0.65
N LEU A 115 4.93 27.86 -1.87
CA LEU A 115 6.22 28.38 -2.31
C LEU A 115 6.23 29.91 -2.37
N ASN A 116 5.14 30.53 -2.84
CA ASN A 116 5.08 31.99 -2.94
C ASN A 116 5.04 32.67 -1.57
N LYS A 117 4.38 32.06 -0.57
CA LYS A 117 4.39 32.59 0.81
C LYS A 117 5.78 32.62 1.42
N GLN A 118 6.60 31.61 1.14
CA GLN A 118 7.98 31.55 1.65
C GLN A 118 8.85 32.68 1.07
N VAL A 119 8.61 33.08 -0.18
CA VAL A 119 9.33 34.20 -0.81
C VAL A 119 8.92 35.54 -0.21
N GLU A 120 7.63 35.74 0.09
CA GLU A 120 7.12 36.99 0.68
C GLU A 120 7.55 37.19 2.15
N GLU A 121 7.87 36.12 2.89
CA GLU A 121 8.33 36.19 4.28
C GLU A 121 9.85 36.41 4.43
N GLU A 122 10.62 36.24 3.35
CA GLU A 122 12.08 36.43 3.33
C GLU A 122 12.53 37.82 2.82
N GLU A 123 11.60 38.65 2.32
CA GLU A 123 11.82 40.04 1.89
C GLU A 123 11.47 41.08 2.97
#